data_AF-A0AAW7JSA2-F1
#
_entry.id   AF-A0AAW7JSA2-F1
#
_cell.length_a   1.000
_cell.length_b   1.000
_cell.length_c   1.000
_cell.angle_alpha   90.00
_cell.angle_beta   90.00
_cell.angle_gamma   90.00
#
_symmetry.space_group_name_H-M   'P 1'
#
loop_
_entity.id
_entity.type
_entity.pdbx_description
1 polymer ?
#
loop_
_entity_poly.entity_id
_entity_poly.type
_entity_poly.pdbx_seq_one_letter_code
_entity_poly.pdbx_strand_id
1 'polypeptide(L)' 'MSKEYYKKRLIDLRASIAKEREAKKKDNAYYADMIKRTSSISSKASYRKSKISRAASHDRRIESLKRDIENMRAAIRRIK' A
#
# COMPACT_ATOMS: atom_id res chain seq x y z
N MET A 1 24.92 -7.45 -11.48
CA MET A 1 23.74 -6.54 -11.54
C MET A 1 24.24 -5.11 -11.65
N SER A 2 23.81 -4.35 -12.66
CA SER A 2 24.29 -2.98 -12.89
C SER A 2 23.67 -1.97 -11.92
N LYS A 3 24.42 -0.92 -11.57
CA LYS A 3 23.94 0.23 -10.77
C LYS A 3 22.68 0.86 -11.37
N GLU A 4 22.52 0.79 -12.70
CA GLU A 4 21.35 1.29 -13.42
C GLU A 4 20.08 0.47 -13.15
N TYR A 5 20.20 -0.86 -13.06
CA TYR A 5 19.08 -1.74 -12.69
C TYR A 5 18.50 -1.35 -11.34
N TYR A 6 19.37 -1.15 -10.34
CA TYR A 6 18.95 -0.78 -8.99
C TYR A 6 18.29 0.62 -8.95
N LYS A 7 18.77 1.58 -9.75
CA LYS A 7 18.17 2.91 -9.87
C LYS A 7 16.76 2.83 -10.46
N LYS A 8 16.56 2.08 -11.55
CA LYS A 8 15.23 1.85 -12.17
C LYS A 8 14.27 1.21 -11.16
N ARG A 9 14.70 0.15 -10.49
CA ARG A 9 13.91 -0.54 -9.47
C ARG A 9 13.52 0.36 -8.29
N LEU A 10 14.37 1.32 -7.91
CA LEU A 10 14.06 2.30 -6.85
C LEU A 10 12.93 3.25 -7.25
N ILE A 11 12.86 3.63 -8.53
CA ILE A 11 11.76 4.44 -9.09
C ILE A 11 10.48 3.62 -9.07
N ASP A 12 10.54 2.36 -9.51
CA ASP A 12 9.37 1.47 -9.54
C ASP A 12 8.80 1.19 -8.14
N LEU A 13 9.66 1.00 -7.15
CA LEU A 13 9.24 0.80 -5.75
C LEU A 13 8.56 2.06 -5.18
N ARG A 14 9.07 3.25 -5.51
CA ARG A 14 8.44 4.52 -5.11
C ARG A 14 7.08 4.71 -5.79
N ALA A 15 6.98 4.41 -7.08
CA ALA A 15 5.72 4.43 -7.82
C ALA A 15 4.71 3.43 -7.23
N SER A 16 5.18 2.24 -6.82
CA SER A 16 4.36 1.24 -6.17
C SER A 16 3.80 1.73 -4.82
N ILE A 17 4.59 2.44 -4.01
CA ILE A 17 4.10 3.06 -2.77
C ILE A 17 3.02 4.10 -3.07
N ALA A 18 3.22 4.95 -4.07
CA ALA A 18 2.22 5.95 -4.45
C ALA A 18 0.91 5.28 -4.90
N LYS A 19 1.01 4.25 -5.74
CA LYS A 19 -0.14 3.44 -6.17
C LYS A 19 -0.87 2.79 -5.00
N GLU A 20 -0.13 2.24 -4.03
CA GLU A 20 -0.70 1.60 -2.84
C GLU A 20 -1.44 2.60 -1.94
N ARG A 21 -0.91 3.84 -1.82
CA ARG A 21 -1.58 4.93 -1.09
C ARG A 21 -2.89 5.34 -1.76
N GLU A 22 -2.91 5.46 -3.08
CA GLU A 22 -4.15 5.76 -3.82
C GLU A 22 -5.16 4.62 -3.73
N ALA A 23 -4.70 3.36 -3.80
CA ALA A 23 -5.55 2.20 -3.58
C ALA A 23 -6.18 2.23 -2.17
N LYS A 24 -5.39 2.52 -1.13
CA LYS A 24 -5.91 2.68 0.24
C LYS A 24 -6.98 3.76 0.34
N LYS A 25 -6.78 4.91 -0.31
CA LYS A 25 -7.79 5.99 -0.34
C LYS A 25 -9.07 5.53 -1.03
N LYS A 26 -8.95 4.88 -2.19
CA LYS A 26 -10.09 4.35 -2.96
C LYS A 26 -10.89 3.33 -2.16
N ASP A 27 -10.23 2.35 -1.54
CA ASP A 27 -10.89 1.33 -0.72
C ASP A 27 -11.56 1.94 0.51
N ASN A 28 -10.90 2.88 1.19
CA ASN A 28 -11.49 3.58 2.32
C ASN A 28 -12.76 4.36 1.95
N ALA A 29 -12.73 5.04 0.79
CA ALA A 29 -13.89 5.75 0.26
C ALA A 29 -15.01 4.78 -0.11
N TYR A 30 -14.68 3.68 -0.78
CA TYR A 30 -15.63 2.63 -1.16
C TYR A 30 -16.37 2.06 0.06
N TYR A 31 -15.64 1.57 1.08
CA TYR A 31 -16.31 1.01 2.26
C TYR A 31 -17.07 2.08 3.05
N ALA A 32 -16.60 3.33 3.09
CA ALA A 32 -17.33 4.42 3.72
C ALA A 32 -18.67 4.70 3.02
N ASP A 33 -18.70 4.69 1.69
CA ASP A 33 -19.91 4.83 0.89
C ASP A 33 -20.88 3.65 1.11
N MET A 34 -20.36 2.40 1.13
CA MET A 34 -21.16 1.22 1.44
C MET A 34 -21.81 1.29 2.83
N ILE A 35 -21.08 1.78 3.84
CA ILE A 35 -21.62 1.97 5.20
C ILE A 35 -22.74 3.03 5.21
N LYS A 36 -22.61 4.09 4.41
CA LYS A 36 -23.61 5.16 4.31
C LYS A 36 -24.88 4.70 3.61
N ARG A 37 -24.74 3.96 2.49
CA ARG A 37 -25.86 3.53 1.64
C ARG A 37 -26.64 2.35 2.20
N THR A 38 -26.00 1.46 2.94
CA THR A 38 -26.67 0.26 3.44
C THR A 38 -27.60 0.61 4.61
N SER A 39 -28.81 0.06 4.63
CA SER A 39 -29.75 0.20 5.75
C SER A 39 -29.62 -0.94 6.78
N SER A 40 -28.95 -2.04 6.41
CA SER A 40 -28.77 -3.21 7.28
C SER A 40 -27.66 -2.99 8.30
N ILE A 41 -27.98 -3.18 9.59
CA ILE A 41 -27.01 -3.04 10.70
C ILE A 41 -25.88 -4.07 10.60
N SER A 42 -26.21 -5.32 10.26
CA SER A 42 -25.21 -6.39 10.11
C SER A 42 -24.25 -6.10 8.96
N SER A 43 -24.75 -5.60 7.84
CA SER A 43 -23.93 -5.17 6.70
C SER A 43 -23.03 -3.99 7.06
N LYS A 44 -23.53 -2.98 7.80
CA LYS A 44 -22.68 -1.88 8.30
C LYS A 44 -21.54 -2.38 9.16
N ALA A 45 -21.81 -3.31 10.08
CA ALA A 45 -20.77 -3.88 10.94
C ALA A 45 -19.71 -4.61 10.11
N SER A 46 -20.13 -5.41 9.13
CA SER A 46 -19.23 -6.10 8.21
C SER A 46 -18.36 -5.11 7.41
N TYR A 47 -18.94 -4.08 6.80
CA TYR A 47 -18.19 -3.10 6.03
C TYR A 47 -17.21 -2.28 6.88
N ARG A 48 -17.55 -1.96 8.14
CA ARG A 48 -16.60 -1.34 9.07
C ARG A 48 -15.40 -2.24 9.34
N LYS A 49 -15.63 -3.53 9.58
CA LYS A 49 -14.56 -4.53 9.76
C LYS A 49 -13.69 -4.65 8.51
N SER A 50 -14.31 -4.75 7.33
CA SER A 50 -13.59 -4.81 6.06
C SER A 50 -12.75 -3.56 5.80
N LYS A 51 -13.29 -2.36 6.08
CA LYS A 51 -12.55 -1.09 5.96
C LYS A 51 -11.27 -1.09 6.79
N ILE A 52 -11.39 -1.48 8.06
CA ILE A 52 -10.23 -1.55 8.99
C ILE A 52 -9.22 -2.59 8.51
N SER A 53 -9.68 -3.80 8.17
CA SER A 53 -8.81 -4.89 7.72
C SER A 53 -8.07 -4.54 6.44
N ARG A 54 -8.76 -3.92 5.46
CA ARG A 54 -8.16 -3.48 4.20
C ARG A 54 -7.17 -2.34 4.40
N ALA A 55 -7.51 -1.33 5.21
CA ALA A 55 -6.58 -0.26 5.54
C ALA A 55 -5.28 -0.81 6.18
N ALA A 56 -5.40 -1.73 7.14
CA ALA A 56 -4.24 -2.38 7.76
C ALA A 56 -3.43 -3.23 6.76
N SER A 57 -4.09 -3.87 5.79
CA SER A 57 -3.42 -4.59 4.72
C SER A 57 -2.57 -3.67 3.84
N HIS A 58 -3.12 -2.54 3.42
CA HIS A 58 -2.36 -1.54 2.66
C HIS A 58 -1.19 -0.98 3.46
N ASP A 59 -1.36 -0.72 4.76
CA ASP A 59 -0.27 -0.24 5.62
C ASP A 59 0.88 -1.25 5.71
N ARG A 60 0.57 -2.54 5.90
CA ARG A 60 1.59 -3.60 5.84
C ARG A 60 2.31 -3.66 4.50
N ARG A 61 1.58 -3.48 3.39
CA ARG A 61 2.18 -3.47 2.05
C ARG A 61 3.10 -2.28 1.84
N ILE A 62 2.69 -1.08 2.28
CA ILE A 62 3.51 0.13 2.23
C ILE A 62 4.79 -0.06 3.04
N GLU A 63 4.70 -0.62 4.26
CA GLU A 63 5.87 -0.89 5.10
C GLU A 63 6.82 -1.90 4.46
N SER A 64 6.30 -2.97 3.84
CA SER A 64 7.12 -3.91 3.07
C SER A 64 7.85 -3.21 1.93
N LEU A 65 7.17 -2.35 1.16
CA LEU A 65 7.80 -1.63 0.05
C LEU A 65 8.87 -0.64 0.53
N LYS A 66 8.68 0.00 1.69
CA LYS A 66 9.70 0.87 2.31
C LYS A 66 10.96 0.06 2.69
N ARG A 67 10.78 -1.11 3.30
CA ARG A 67 11.90 -2.03 3.62
C ARG A 67 12.64 -2.46 2.35
N ASP A 68 11.91 -2.75 1.27
CA ASP A 68 12.52 -3.08 -0.02
C ASP A 68 13.37 -1.92 -0.55
N ILE A 69 12.90 -0.67 -0.43
CA ILE A 69 13.68 0.52 -0.82
C ILE A 69 14.96 0.63 0.01
N GLU A 70 14.89 0.43 1.33
CA GLU A 70 16.04 0.50 2.21
C GLU A 70 17.08 -0.57 1.87
N ASN A 71 16.62 -1.82 1.68
CA ASN A 71 17.47 -2.93 1.24
C ASN A 71 18.14 -2.61 -0.10
N MET A 72 17.40 -2.01 -1.05
CA MET A 72 17.93 -1.65 -2.36
C MET A 72 18.94 -0.51 -2.29
N ARG A 73 18.71 0.48 -1.42
CA ARG A 73 19.70 1.54 -1.13
C ARG A 73 20.97 0.97 -0.51
N ALA A 74 20.85 0.02 0.41
CA ALA A 74 21.99 -0.66 1.02
C ALA A 74 22.78 -1.46 -0.03
N ALA A 75 22.10 -2.16 -0.93
CA ALA A 75 22.73 -2.88 -2.04
C ALA A 75 23.52 -1.94 -2.96
N ILE A 76 22.94 -0.80 -3.37
CA ILE A 76 23.64 0.20 -4.18
C ILE A 76 24.91 0.70 -3.49
N ARG A 77 24.87 0.96 -2.18
CA ARG A 77 26.04 1.43 -1.41
C ARG A 77 27.18 0.40 -1.37
N ARG A 78 26.87 -0.89 -1.44
CA ARG A 78 27.85 -1.98 -1.45
C ARG A 78 28.49 -2.20 -2.82
N ILE A 79 27.83 -1.75 -3.89
CA ILE A 79 28.37 -1.81 -5.25
C ILE A 79 29.34 -0.64 -5.42
N LYS A 80 30.65 -0.94 -5.50
CA LYS A 80 31.70 0.03 -5.83
C LYS A 80 31.43 0.65 -7.19
#